data_AF-A0A916VMA4-F1
#
_entry.id   AF-A0A916VMA4-F1
#
_cell.length_a   1.000
_cell.length_b   1.000
_cell.length_c   1.000
_cell.angle_alpha   90.00
_cell.angle_beta   90.00
_cell.angle_gamma   90.00
#
_symmetry.space_group_name_H-M   'P 1'
#
loop_
_entity.id
_entity.type
_entity.pdbx_description
1 polymer ?
#
loop_
_entity_poly.entity_id
_entity_poly.type
_entity_poly.pdbx_seq_one_letter_code
_entity_poly.pdbx_strand_id
1 'polypeptide(L)' 'MADFTLFPNNSIRVYLDTSVYNRPFDDQTQNKIALETEAVLLILGMIENREIEERELKYSRL' A
#
# COMPACT_ATOMS: atom_id res chain seq x y z
N MET A 1 10.99 21.23 8.84
CA MET A 1 10.83 20.03 9.70
C MET A 1 9.39 19.58 9.56
N ALA A 2 9.13 18.39 9.02
CA ALA A 2 7.76 17.89 8.92
C ALA A 2 7.27 17.53 10.32
N ASP A 3 6.15 18.14 10.72
CA ASP A 3 5.56 18.00 12.04
C ASP A 3 4.94 16.59 12.18
N PHE A 4 5.54 15.77 13.03
CA PHE A 4 5.09 14.41 13.34
C PHE A 4 3.95 14.38 14.38
N THR A 5 3.51 15.53 14.92
CA THR A 5 2.48 15.59 15.98
C THR A 5 1.03 15.45 15.46
N LEU A 6 0.81 15.37 14.15
CA LEU A 6 -0.54 15.43 13.55
C LEU A 6 -1.27 14.07 13.41
N PHE A 7 -0.75 12.98 13.99
CA PHE A 7 -1.32 11.65 13.83
C PHE A 7 -1.69 11.03 15.19
N PRO A 8 -2.89 11.32 15.73
CA PRO A 8 -3.28 10.96 17.09
C PRO A 8 -3.61 9.47 17.28
N ASN A 9 -3.66 8.68 16.21
CA ASN A 9 -3.99 7.26 16.27
C ASN A 9 -2.78 6.40 15.87
N ASN A 10 -2.48 5.42 16.69
CA ASN A 10 -1.45 4.41 16.51
C ASN A 10 -1.88 3.35 15.46
N SER A 11 -2.55 3.79 14.38
CA SER A 11 -2.96 2.93 13.26
C SER A 11 -1.77 2.64 12.37
N ILE A 12 -1.65 1.38 11.94
CA ILE A 12 -0.60 0.94 11.03
C ILE A 12 -0.80 1.66 9.70
N ARG A 13 0.23 2.39 9.27
CA ARG A 13 0.26 3.09 7.98
C ARG A 13 1.14 2.36 7.01
N VAL A 14 0.64 2.15 5.81
CA VAL A 14 1.37 1.47 4.73
C VAL A 14 1.58 2.41 3.55
N TYR A 15 2.73 2.25 2.90
CA TYR A 15 3.03 2.88 1.63
C TYR A 15 3.09 1.79 0.56
N LEU A 16 2.33 1.99 -0.52
CA LEU A 16 2.33 1.12 -1.68
C LEU A 16 3.05 1.82 -2.83
N ASP A 17 4.04 1.12 -3.41
CA ASP A 17 4.70 1.57 -4.63
C ASP A 17 3.73 1.44 -5.82
N THR A 18 3.77 2.35 -6.79
CA THR A 18 2.86 2.32 -7.95
C THR A 18 3.02 1.05 -8.79
N SER A 19 4.19 0.41 -8.74
CA SER A 19 4.46 -0.85 -9.43
C SER A 19 3.66 -2.04 -8.88
N VAL A 20 3.24 -2.02 -7.61
CA VAL A 20 2.53 -3.15 -6.99
C VAL A 20 1.13 -3.35 -7.56
N TYR A 21 0.48 -2.27 -8.03
CA TYR A 21 -0.83 -2.32 -8.68
C TYR A 21 -0.79 -3.00 -10.05
N ASN A 22 0.39 -3.16 -10.65
CA ASN A 22 0.55 -3.84 -11.94
C ASN A 22 0.71 -5.37 -11.79
N ARG A 23 1.07 -5.86 -10.60
CA ARG A 23 1.32 -7.30 -10.36
C ARG A 23 0.18 -8.24 -10.71
N PRO A 24 -1.11 -7.89 -10.49
CA PRO A 24 -2.23 -8.74 -10.91
C PRO A 24 -2.31 -8.96 -12.43
N PHE A 25 -1.68 -8.09 -13.22
CA PHE A 25 -1.70 -8.13 -14.68
C PHE A 25 -0.44 -8.77 -15.28
N ASP A 26 0.58 -9.04 -14.47
CA ASP A 26 1.78 -9.79 -14.88
C ASP A 26 1.45 -11.29 -15.07
N ASP A 27 2.40 -12.06 -15.59
CA ASP A 27 2.27 -13.51 -15.80
C ASP A 27 2.14 -14.28 -14.48
N GLN A 28 0.90 -14.65 -14.15
CA GLN A 28 0.55 -15.38 -12.92
C GLN A 28 1.02 -16.85 -12.92
N THR A 29 1.54 -17.39 -14.02
CA THR A 29 2.12 -18.74 -14.01
C THR A 29 3.41 -18.83 -13.18
N GLN A 30 4.03 -17.67 -12.92
CA GLN A 30 5.19 -17.55 -12.05
C GLN A 30 4.74 -17.43 -10.59
N ASN A 31 5.05 -18.44 -9.78
CA ASN A 31 4.68 -18.49 -8.35
C ASN A 31 5.05 -17.22 -7.57
N LYS A 32 6.18 -16.59 -7.89
CA LYS A 32 6.60 -15.33 -7.26
C LYS A 32 5.59 -14.20 -7.52
N ILE A 33 5.20 -14.02 -8.78
CA ILE A 33 4.25 -12.98 -9.19
C ILE A 33 2.87 -13.26 -8.58
N ALA A 34 2.42 -14.52 -8.59
CA ALA A 34 1.16 -14.91 -7.96
C ALA A 34 1.12 -14.54 -6.46
N LEU A 35 2.19 -14.85 -5.71
CA LEU A 35 2.28 -14.51 -4.29
C LEU A 35 2.34 -12.99 -4.04
N GLU A 36 3.06 -12.24 -4.89
CA GLU A 36 3.08 -10.78 -4.81
C GLU A 36 1.69 -10.19 -5.07
N THR A 37 0.96 -10.70 -6.07
CA THR A 37 -0.43 -10.32 -6.35
C THR A 37 -1.34 -10.58 -5.16
N GLU A 38 -1.29 -11.78 -4.58
CA GLU A 38 -2.11 -12.13 -3.41
C GLU A 38 -1.83 -11.23 -2.21
N ALA A 39 -0.56 -10.95 -1.93
CA ALA A 39 -0.16 -10.07 -0.84
C ALA A 39 -0.70 -8.64 -1.04
N VAL A 40 -0.60 -8.11 -2.27
CA VAL A 40 -1.11 -6.77 -2.59
C VAL A 40 -2.63 -6.71 -2.44
N LEU A 41 -3.36 -7.70 -2.97
CA LEU A 41 -4.82 -7.75 -2.84
C LEU A 41 -5.26 -7.83 -1.38
N LEU A 42 -4.56 -8.60 -0.54
CA LEU A 42 -4.83 -8.68 0.89
C LEU A 42 -4.61 -7.34 1.58
N ILE A 43 -3.50 -6.65 1.31
CA ILE A 43 -3.21 -5.32 1.88
C ILE A 43 -4.27 -4.31 1.43
N LEU A 44 -4.69 -4.32 0.17
CA LEU A 44 -5.74 -3.45 -0.33
C LEU A 44 -7.09 -3.72 0.36
N GLY A 45 -7.43 -4.99 0.61
CA GLY A 45 -8.63 -5.35 1.37
C GLY A 45 -8.58 -4.86 2.82
N MET A 46 -7.42 -4.92 3.46
CA MET A 46 -7.22 -4.36 4.81
C MET A 46 -7.38 -2.83 4.84
N ILE A 47 -6.93 -2.13 3.78
CA ILE A 47 -7.14 -0.68 3.62
C ILE A 47 -8.65 -0.40 3.45
N GLU A 48 -9.33 -1.15 2.58
CA GLU A 48 -10.78 -1.01 2.34
C GLU A 48 -11.60 -1.21 3.64
N ASN A 49 -11.20 -2.19 4.45
CA ASN A 49 -11.79 -2.47 5.76
C ASN A 49 -11.40 -1.46 6.86
N ARG A 50 -10.55 -0.48 6.54
CA ARG A 50 -10.00 0.51 7.49
C ARG A 50 -9.21 -0.10 8.64
N GLU A 51 -8.65 -1.29 8.45
CA GLU A 51 -7.74 -1.93 9.40
C GLU A 51 -6.36 -1.27 9.39
N ILE A 52 -5.96 -0.77 8.22
CA ILE A 52 -4.72 -0.03 7.98
C ILE A 52 -4.99 1.21 7.13
N GLU A 53 -4.15 2.23 7.27
CA GLU A 53 -4.29 3.50 6.55
C GLU A 53 -3.25 3.63 5.43
N GLU A 54 -3.70 3.97 4.23
CA GLU A 54 -2.80 4.28 3.11
C GLU A 54 -2.18 5.68 3.29
N ARG A 55 -0.85 5.76 3.15
CA ARG A 55 -0.12 7.02 3.07
C ARG A 55 0.00 7.46 1.62
N GLU A 56 -0.78 8.46 1.22
CA GLU A 56 -0.45 9.22 0.03
C GLU A 56 0.90 9.93 0.24
N LEU A 57 1.90 9.56 -0.58
CA LEU A 57 3.03 10.45 -0.82
C LEU A 57 2.47 11.68 -1.53
N LYS A 58 2.15 12.73 -0.76
CA LYS A 58 2.09 14.08 -1.30
C LYS A 58 3.49 14.39 -1.80
N TYR A 59 3.75 14.10 -3.07
CA TYR A 59 4.89 14.65 -3.79
C TYR A 59 4.93 16.12 -3.44
N SER A 60 6.02 16.52 -2.81
CA SER A 60 6.29 17.89 -2.41
C SER A 60 5.84 18.82 -3.52
N ARG A 61 4.93 19.75 -3.19
CA ARG A 61 4.63 20.90 -4.05
C ARG A 61 5.96 21.42 -4.58
N LEU A 62 6.17 21.28 -5.89
CA LEU A 62 7.00 22.18 -6.66
C LEU A 62 6.05 23.20 -7.30
#